data_AF-A0A927B3X9-F1
#
_entry.id   AF-A0A927B3X9-F1
#
_cell.length_a   1.000
_cell.length_b   1.000
_cell.length_c   1.000
_cell.angle_alpha   90.00
_cell.angle_beta   90.00
_cell.angle_gamma   90.00
#
_symmetry.space_group_name_H-M   'P 1'
#
loop_
_entity.id
_entity.type
_entity.pdbx_description
1 polymer ?
#
loop_
_entity_poly.entity_id
_entity_poly.type
_entity_poly.pdbx_seq_one_letter_code
_entity_poly.pdbx_strand_id
1 'polypeptide(L)' 'MAQYQLVDKHTIQQHNEYYELRTTQDTDQPTSLFFITNEENLEDVAATIVAEHLSKVKHWTIIPHQKGS' A
#
# COMPACT_ATOMS: atom_id res chain seq x y z
N MET A 1 -14.19 -8.14 2.62
CA MET A 1 -13.17 -7.80 1.60
C MET A 1 -12.93 -6.32 1.74
N ALA A 2 -11.71 -5.91 2.08
CA ALA A 2 -11.40 -4.51 2.29
C ALA A 2 -11.46 -3.74 0.96
N GLN A 3 -12.05 -2.55 0.93
CA GLN A 3 -12.12 -1.75 -0.28
C GLN A 3 -10.86 -0.90 -0.45
N TYR A 4 -10.17 -1.09 -1.56
CA TYR A 4 -8.99 -0.28 -1.91
C TYR A 4 -8.91 -0.06 -3.41
N GLN A 5 -8.12 0.93 -3.79
CA GLN A 5 -7.73 1.17 -5.16
C GLN A 5 -6.21 1.30 -5.23
N LEU A 6 -5.57 0.44 -6.01
CA LEU A 6 -4.16 0.60 -6.37
C LEU A 6 -4.00 1.81 -7.28
N VAL A 7 -2.96 2.60 -7.02
CA VAL A 7 -2.64 3.80 -7.78
C VAL A 7 -1.18 3.77 -8.20
N ASP A 8 -0.90 4.21 -9.41
CA ASP A 8 0.47 4.33 -9.89
C ASP A 8 1.18 5.53 -9.24
N LYS A 9 2.51 5.47 -9.20
CA LYS A 9 3.37 6.54 -8.70
C LYS A 9 3.18 7.89 -9.44
N HIS A 10 2.65 7.88 -10.65
CA HIS A 10 2.30 9.11 -11.36
C HIS A 10 0.95 9.67 -10.91
N THR A 11 0.02 8.77 -10.54
CA THR A 11 -1.35 9.12 -10.13
C THR A 11 -1.43 9.55 -8.67
N ILE A 12 -0.57 9.04 -7.78
CA ILE A 12 -0.48 9.51 -6.37
C ILE A 12 -0.25 11.02 -6.26
N GLN A 13 0.33 11.65 -7.29
CA GLN A 13 0.49 13.11 -7.32
C GLN A 13 -0.85 13.86 -7.39
N GLN A 14 -1.93 13.21 -7.76
CA GLN A 14 -3.27 13.80 -7.81
C GLN A 14 -4.08 13.55 -6.54
N HIS A 15 -3.59 12.69 -5.64
CA HIS A 15 -4.24 12.37 -4.37
C HIS A 15 -3.65 13.18 -3.22
N ASN A 16 -4.52 13.70 -2.36
CA ASN A 16 -4.13 14.41 -1.15
C ASN A 16 -3.63 13.46 -0.06
N GLU A 17 -4.14 12.23 -0.06
CA GLU A 17 -3.76 11.18 0.87
C GLU A 17 -3.70 9.86 0.12
N TYR A 18 -2.62 9.12 0.34
CA TYR A 18 -2.41 7.78 -0.17
C TYR A 18 -1.49 7.00 0.78
N TYR A 19 -1.43 5.69 0.59
CA TYR A 19 -0.64 4.80 1.41
C TYR A 19 0.35 4.05 0.54
N GLU A 20 1.55 3.82 1.06
CA GLU A 20 2.54 2.94 0.44
C GLU A 20 2.63 1.66 1.26
N LEU A 21 2.34 0.54 0.61
CA LEU A 21 2.64 -0.79 1.11
C LEU A 21 4.02 -1.19 0.61
N ARG A 22 4.99 -1.25 1.52
CA ARG A 22 6.37 -1.61 1.20
C ARG A 22 6.73 -2.97 1.75
N THR A 23 7.26 -3.85 0.90
CA THR A 23 7.77 -5.17 1.32
C THR A 23 9.11 -5.00 2.02
N THR A 24 9.25 -5.59 3.21
CA THR A 24 10.49 -5.51 4.02
C THR A 24 11.21 -6.84 4.11
N GLN A 25 10.71 -7.87 3.43
CA GLN A 25 11.35 -9.17 3.36
C GLN A 25 12.68 -9.08 2.61
N ASP A 26 13.62 -9.94 3.03
CA ASP A 26 15.02 -10.12 2.58
C ASP A 26 15.15 -10.37 1.06
N THR A 27 14.83 -9.34 0.29
CA THR A 27 14.98 -9.27 -1.16
C THR A 27 15.81 -8.03 -1.44
N ASP A 28 16.84 -8.18 -2.27
CA ASP A 28 17.74 -7.11 -2.73
C ASP A 28 17.00 -5.85 -3.26
N GLN A 29 15.70 -5.97 -3.56
CA GLN A 29 14.86 -4.86 -3.99
C GLN A 29 13.49 -4.88 -3.28
N PRO A 30 13.26 -4.01 -2.28
CA PRO A 30 11.94 -3.85 -1.69
C PRO A 30 10.94 -3.37 -2.74
N THR A 31 9.79 -4.04 -2.82
CA THR A 31 8.68 -3.66 -3.70
C THR A 31 7.74 -2.71 -2.96
N SER A 32 7.35 -1.62 -3.61
CA SER A 32 6.37 -0.67 -3.09
C SER A 32 5.12 -0.66 -3.97
N LEU A 33 3.95 -0.87 -3.36
CA LEU A 33 2.64 -0.66 -3.97
C LEU A 33 1.99 0.56 -3.33
N PHE A 34 1.31 1.37 -4.13
CA PHE A 34 0.59 2.53 -3.60
C PHE A 34 -0.91 2.31 -3.73
N PHE A 35 -1.66 2.71 -2.70
CA PHE A 35 -3.11 2.54 -2.67
C PHE A 35 -3.80 3.69 -1.96
N ILE A 36 -5.07 3.87 -2.27
CA ILE A 36 -6.00 4.72 -1.54
C ILE A 36 -7.13 3.84 -1.00
N THR A 37 -7.67 4.21 0.16
CA THR A 37 -8.77 3.51 0.79
C THR A 37 -9.55 4.47 1.70
N ASN A 38 -10.83 4.18 1.92
CA ASN A 38 -11.65 4.83 2.94
C ASN A 38 -11.86 3.91 4.16
N GLU A 39 -11.22 2.74 4.19
CA GLU A 39 -11.31 1.80 5.29
C GLU A 39 -10.52 2.31 6.48
N GLU A 40 -11.09 2.17 7.69
CA GLU A 40 -10.41 2.55 8.93
C GLU A 40 -9.30 1.55 9.28
N ASN A 41 -9.47 0.26 8.91
CA ASN A 41 -8.50 -0.78 9.17
C ASN A 41 -7.53 -0.96 8.00
N LEU A 42 -6.44 -0.21 8.02
CA LEU A 42 -5.37 -0.31 7.02
C LEU A 42 -4.66 -1.66 7.02
N GLU A 43 -4.62 -2.38 8.16
CA GLU A 43 -3.98 -3.69 8.26
C GLU A 43 -4.73 -4.74 7.44
N ASP A 44 -6.07 -4.74 7.50
CA ASP A 44 -6.92 -5.63 6.69
C ASP A 44 -6.80 -5.32 5.19
N VAL A 45 -6.71 -4.04 4.84
CA VAL A 45 -6.47 -3.59 3.45
C VAL A 45 -5.13 -4.12 2.96
N ALA A 46 -4.05 -3.90 3.72
CA ALA A 46 -2.72 -4.36 3.36
C ALA A 46 -2.64 -5.88 3.28
N ALA A 47 -3.24 -6.62 4.21
CA ALA A 47 -3.30 -8.08 4.17
C ALA A 47 -4.01 -8.57 2.91
N THR A 48 -5.09 -7.90 2.50
CA THR A 48 -5.81 -8.21 1.25
C THR A 48 -4.91 -7.95 0.04
N ILE A 49 -4.28 -6.78 -0.05
CA ILE A 49 -3.36 -6.43 -1.15
C ILE A 49 -2.20 -7.43 -1.23
N VAL A 50 -1.63 -7.84 -0.10
CA VAL A 50 -0.53 -8.82 -0.07
C VAL A 50 -1.02 -10.19 -0.54
N ALA A 51 -2.18 -10.65 -0.09
CA ALA A 51 -2.73 -11.92 -0.54
C ALA A 51 -3.00 -11.94 -2.05
N GLU A 52 -3.50 -10.83 -2.60
CA GLU A 52 -3.88 -10.71 -4.02
C GLU A 52 -2.68 -10.46 -4.96
N HIS A 53 -1.74 -9.59 -4.56
CA HIS A 53 -0.69 -9.10 -5.45
C HIS A 53 0.72 -9.57 -5.06
N LEU A 54 0.94 -9.94 -3.80
CA LEU A 54 2.26 -10.23 -3.24
C LEU A 54 2.26 -11.56 -2.45
N SER A 55 1.67 -12.61 -3.03
CA SER A 55 1.39 -13.91 -2.40
C SER A 55 2.59 -14.64 -1.75
N LYS A 56 3.83 -14.17 -1.97
CA LYS A 56 5.06 -14.72 -1.37
C LYS A 56 5.66 -13.85 -0.26
N VAL A 57 5.08 -12.69 0.02
CA VAL A 57 5.58 -11.72 0.99
C VAL A 57 5.02 -12.02 2.38
N LYS A 58 5.91 -12.11 3.37
CA LYS A 58 5.57 -12.32 4.79
C LYS A 58 5.73 -11.06 5.64
N HIS A 59 6.58 -10.12 5.20
CA HIS A 59 6.88 -8.90 5.93
C HIS A 59 6.65 -7.69 5.06
N TRP A 60 5.81 -6.79 5.55
CA TRP A 60 5.43 -5.56 4.89
C TRP A 60 5.16 -4.49 5.93
N THR A 61 5.17 -3.23 5.49
CA THR A 61 4.81 -2.08 6.30
C THR A 61 3.94 -1.13 5.50
N ILE A 62 3.09 -0.37 6.19
CA ILE A 62 2.24 0.66 5.60
C ILE A 62 2.82 2.02 5.97
N ILE A 63 3.07 2.85 4.96
CA ILE A 63 3.59 4.20 5.12
C ILE A 63 2.49 5.16 4.65
N PRO A 64 1.88 5.94 5.55
CA PRO A 64 0.90 6.95 5.18
C PRO A 64 1.61 8.14 4.53
N HIS A 65 1.11 8.57 3.38
CA HIS A 65 1.55 9.76 2.66
C HIS A 65 0.40 10.74 2.56
N GLN A 66 0.44 11.79 3.37
CA GLN A 66 -0.50 12.90 3.29
C GLN A 66 0.22 14.12 2.72
N LYS A 67 -0.37 14.74 1.70
CA LYS A 67 0.05 16.05 1.20
C LYS A 67 -0.44 17.11 2.18
N GLY A 68 0.29 17.25 3.28
CA GLY A 68 0.10 18.29 4.28
C GLY A 68 0.94 19.51 3.96
N SER A 69 0.26 20.53 3.41
CA SER A 69 0.49 21.99 3.34
C SER A 69 1.89 22.58 3.11
#